data_AF-A0A7W9PIS9-F1
#
_entry.id   AF-A0A7W9PIS9-F1
#
_cell.length_a   1.000
_cell.length_b   1.000
_cell.length_c   1.000
_cell.angle_alpha   90.00
_cell.angle_beta   90.00
_cell.angle_gamma   90.00
#
_symmetry.space_group_name_H-M   'P 1'
#
loop_
_entity.id
_entity.type
_entity.pdbx_description
1 polymer ?
#
loop_
_entity_poly.entity_id
_entity_poly.type
_entity_poly.pdbx_seq_one_letter_code
_entity_poly.pdbx_strand_id
1 'polypeptide(L)'
;METLIFLVVVLAALRLAGALGTDRFARWPVCAAYALAAMLVMTGTTHFLPDSLASGPVPTHGDLVPMVPPAVPFPDFQVYLTGVLELLGAAGLVLPRTRRPAGIALTALFVALLPANVYAAVSDIPFHGAPTSPLWIRVPEQILYIAVALCAAGLLRTAARAKDVRAEAVTG
;
A
#
# COMPACT_ATOMS: atom_id res chain seq x y z
N MET A 1 -1.69 11.25 0.59
CA MET A 1 -0.62 12.10 1.18
C MET A 1 -0.21 11.66 2.57
N GLU A 2 -1.12 11.54 3.55
CA GLU A 2 -0.78 11.14 4.92
C GLU A 2 -0.10 9.75 4.96
N THR A 3 -0.67 8.78 4.24
CA THR A 3 -0.13 7.43 4.06
C THR A 3 1.27 7.43 3.43
N LEU A 4 1.48 8.26 2.40
CA LEU A 4 2.79 8.44 1.78
C LEU A 4 3.83 8.99 2.75
N ILE A 5 3.50 10.06 3.48
CA ILE A 5 4.39 10.65 4.48
C ILE A 5 4.74 9.63 5.55
N PHE A 6 3.74 8.91 6.07
CA PHE A 6 3.94 7.87 7.07
C PHE A 6 4.88 6.77 6.56
N LEU A 7 4.64 6.26 5.35
CA LEU A 7 5.51 5.25 4.72
C LEU A 7 6.95 5.75 4.60
N VAL A 8 7.16 6.99 4.13
CA VAL A 8 8.50 7.58 3.96
C VAL A 8 9.20 7.76 5.31
N VAL A 9 8.49 8.23 6.34
CA VAL A 9 9.04 8.39 7.69
C VAL A 9 9.47 7.05 8.27
N VAL A 10 8.61 6.01 8.19
CA VAL A 10 8.96 4.67 8.67
C VAL A 10 10.14 4.10 7.89
N LEU A 11 10.16 4.28 6.56
CA LEU A 11 11.28 3.85 5.72
C LEU A 11 12.59 4.52 6.14
N ALA A 12 12.57 5.85 6.35
CA ALA A 12 13.74 6.61 6.77
C ALA A 12 14.25 6.18 8.15
N ALA A 13 13.35 5.97 9.11
CA ALA A 13 13.68 5.49 10.45
C ALA A 13 14.34 4.10 10.41
N LEU A 14 13.78 3.16 9.64
CA LEU A 14 14.36 1.82 9.46
C LEU A 14 15.74 1.90 8.79
N ARG A 15 15.93 2.78 7.81
CA ARG A 15 17.22 2.99 7.15
C ARG A 15 18.27 3.58 8.07
N LEU A 16 17.88 4.53 8.93
CA LEU A 16 18.76 5.10 9.95
C LEU A 16 19.18 4.02 10.95
N ALA A 17 18.25 3.20 11.44
CA ALA A 17 18.57 2.08 12.32
C ALA A 17 19.55 1.09 11.65
N GLY A 18 19.40 0.84 10.35
CA GLY A 18 20.34 0.03 9.56
C GLY A 18 21.74 0.66 9.47
N ALA A 19 21.82 1.99 9.29
CA ALA A 19 23.08 2.73 9.28
C ALA A 19 23.79 2.74 10.65
N LEU A 20 23.01 2.64 11.74
CA LEU A 20 23.51 2.55 13.12
C LEU A 20 23.92 1.13 13.56
N GLY A 21 23.97 0.16 12.63
CA GLY A 21 24.58 -1.16 12.88
C GLY A 21 23.62 -2.35 12.96
N THR A 22 22.36 -2.20 12.56
CA THR A 22 21.43 -3.36 12.47
C THR A 22 21.44 -3.98 11.07
N ASP A 23 22.13 -5.11 10.91
CA ASP A 23 22.28 -5.81 9.61
C ASP A 23 20.94 -6.15 8.94
N ARG A 24 19.88 -6.36 9.75
CA ARG A 24 18.52 -6.65 9.29
C ARG A 24 17.91 -5.50 8.46
N PHE A 25 18.28 -4.25 8.72
CA PHE A 25 17.76 -3.06 8.03
C PHE A 25 18.76 -2.44 7.04
N ALA A 26 19.89 -3.13 6.76
CA ALA A 26 20.83 -2.70 5.73
C ALA A 26 20.23 -2.78 4.31
N ARG A 27 19.25 -3.67 4.08
CA ARG A 27 18.68 -3.93 2.76
C ARG A 27 17.42 -3.10 2.51
N TRP A 28 17.48 -2.24 1.50
CA TRP A 28 16.35 -1.40 1.04
C TRP A 28 15.02 -2.16 0.86
N PRO A 29 14.96 -3.34 0.20
CA PRO A 29 13.68 -4.05 0.03
C PRO A 29 13.07 -4.54 1.34
N VAL A 30 13.89 -4.81 2.36
CA VAL A 30 13.40 -5.25 3.68
C VAL A 30 12.77 -4.06 4.41
N CYS A 31 13.44 -2.90 4.38
CA CYS A 31 12.90 -1.68 4.99
C CYS A 31 11.62 -1.23 4.29
N ALA A 32 11.60 -1.27 2.96
CA ALA A 32 10.43 -0.94 2.16
C ALA A 32 9.24 -1.88 2.43
N ALA A 33 9.49 -3.19 2.58
CA ALA A 33 8.44 -4.15 2.95
C ALA A 33 7.86 -3.87 4.34
N TYR A 34 8.70 -3.52 5.33
CA TYR A 34 8.24 -3.18 6.68
C TYR A 34 7.54 -1.82 6.74
N ALA A 35 8.00 -0.83 6.00
CA ALA A 35 7.33 0.47 5.90
C ALA A 35 5.94 0.33 5.26
N LEU A 36 5.82 -0.45 4.17
CA LEU A 36 4.53 -0.76 3.55
C LEU A 36 3.63 -1.56 4.50
N ALA A 37 4.16 -2.55 5.22
CA ALA A 37 3.38 -3.30 6.21
C ALA A 37 2.87 -2.41 7.34
N ALA A 38 3.68 -1.49 7.87
CA ALA A 38 3.25 -0.55 8.90
C ALA A 38 2.15 0.39 8.39
N MET A 39 2.30 0.91 7.16
CA MET A 39 1.27 1.74 6.52
C MET A 39 -0.04 0.95 6.35
N LEU A 40 0.03 -0.31 5.90
CA LEU A 40 -1.14 -1.19 5.73
C LEU A 40 -1.81 -1.57 7.06
N VAL A 41 -1.07 -1.67 8.16
CA VAL A 41 -1.67 -1.85 9.49
C VAL A 41 -2.46 -0.61 9.87
N MET A 42 -1.89 0.58 9.63
CA MET A 42 -2.57 1.85 9.89
C MET A 42 -3.84 1.99 9.05
N THR A 43 -3.77 1.82 7.72
CA THR A 43 -4.93 1.92 6.83
C THR A 43 -5.92 0.79 7.03
N GLY A 44 -5.45 -0.45 7.22
CA GLY A 44 -6.31 -1.61 7.42
C GLY A 44 -7.15 -1.48 8.69
N THR A 45 -6.62 -0.83 9.74
CA THR A 45 -7.36 -0.60 10.98
C THR A 45 -8.52 0.39 10.80
N THR A 46 -8.39 1.42 9.96
CA THR A 46 -9.44 2.44 9.78
C THR A 46 -10.75 1.85 9.24
N HIS A 47 -10.67 0.77 8.47
CA HIS A 47 -11.82 0.02 7.96
C HIS A 47 -12.71 -0.56 9.05
N PHE A 48 -12.20 -0.71 10.28
CA PHE A 48 -12.95 -1.29 11.41
C PHE A 48 -13.27 -0.27 12.50
N LEU A 49 -12.84 1.00 12.34
CA LEU A 49 -13.09 2.02 13.34
C LEU A 49 -14.55 2.52 13.25
N PRO A 50 -15.26 2.61 14.39
CA PRO A 50 -16.63 3.08 14.43
C PRO A 50 -16.71 4.60 14.24
N ASP A 51 -17.84 5.06 13.70
CA ASP A 51 -18.12 6.48 13.44
C ASP A 51 -18.11 7.35 14.72
N SER A 52 -18.20 6.75 15.91
CA SER A 52 -17.99 7.46 17.18
C SER A 52 -16.60 8.09 17.28
N LEU A 53 -15.64 7.64 16.47
CA LEU A 53 -14.29 8.19 16.37
C LEU A 53 -14.09 9.12 15.16
N ALA A 54 -15.14 9.42 14.38
CA ALA A 54 -15.02 10.20 13.14
C ALA A 54 -14.50 11.65 13.36
N SER A 55 -14.70 12.21 14.56
CA SER A 55 -14.12 13.51 14.95
C SER A 55 -12.64 13.42 15.36
N GLY A 56 -12.07 12.21 15.38
CA GLY A 56 -10.72 11.92 15.80
C GLY A 56 -9.67 12.19 14.73
N PRO A 57 -8.39 11.89 15.03
CA PRO A 57 -7.26 12.17 14.16
C PRO A 57 -7.09 11.15 13.03
N VAL A 58 -7.96 10.14 12.92
CA VAL A 58 -7.86 9.07 11.91
C VAL A 58 -9.22 8.85 11.23
N PRO A 59 -9.22 8.49 9.93
CA PRO A 59 -10.44 8.14 9.22
C PRO A 59 -11.11 6.91 9.83
N THR A 60 -12.40 6.76 9.58
CA THR A 60 -13.24 5.65 10.04
C THR A 60 -13.82 4.86 8.88
N HIS A 61 -14.52 3.77 9.20
CA HIS A 61 -15.26 3.01 8.21
C HIS A 61 -16.25 3.91 7.43
N GLY A 62 -16.96 4.80 8.13
CA GLY A 62 -17.91 5.74 7.52
C GLY A 62 -17.27 6.71 6.52
N ASP A 63 -15.98 7.01 6.63
CA ASP A 63 -15.26 7.84 5.67
C ASP A 63 -14.89 7.08 4.38
N LEU A 64 -14.76 5.75 4.46
CA LEU A 64 -14.33 4.90 3.35
C LEU A 64 -15.50 4.44 2.46
N VAL A 65 -16.66 4.15 3.06
CA VAL A 65 -17.85 3.67 2.34
C VAL A 65 -18.26 4.60 1.18
N PRO A 66 -18.28 5.94 1.33
CA PRO A 66 -18.63 6.85 0.24
C PRO A 66 -17.65 6.82 -0.94
N MET A 67 -16.43 6.30 -0.74
CA MET A 67 -15.44 6.16 -1.83
C MET A 67 -15.71 4.94 -2.72
N VAL A 68 -16.60 4.04 -2.31
CA VAL A 68 -16.93 2.84 -3.10
C VAL A 68 -17.82 3.24 -4.29
N PRO A 69 -17.44 2.93 -5.55
CA PRO A 69 -18.25 3.28 -6.71
C PRO A 69 -19.62 2.60 -6.66
N PRO A 70 -20.71 3.28 -7.12
CA PRO A 70 -22.07 2.72 -7.09
C PRO A 70 -22.26 1.40 -7.85
N ALA A 71 -21.39 1.10 -8.80
CA ALA A 71 -21.40 -0.15 -9.56
C ALA A 71 -20.90 -1.37 -8.73
N VAL A 72 -20.25 -1.13 -7.58
CA VAL A 72 -19.75 -2.19 -6.71
C VAL A 72 -20.82 -2.52 -5.67
N PRO A 73 -21.30 -3.77 -5.59
CA PRO A 73 -22.33 -4.14 -4.64
C PRO A 73 -21.78 -4.27 -3.21
N PHE A 74 -22.64 -4.01 -2.23
CA PHE A 74 -22.37 -4.17 -0.79
C PHE A 74 -21.17 -3.34 -0.30
N PRO A 75 -21.21 -2.00 -0.37
CA PRO A 75 -20.04 -1.16 -0.13
C PRO A 75 -19.40 -1.38 1.24
N ASP A 76 -20.19 -1.50 2.31
CA ASP A 76 -19.69 -1.79 3.66
C ASP A 76 -18.90 -3.12 3.71
N PHE A 77 -19.43 -4.17 3.08
CA PHE A 77 -18.74 -5.45 3.02
C PHE A 77 -17.41 -5.34 2.27
N GLN A 78 -17.38 -4.58 1.18
CA GLN A 78 -16.14 -4.37 0.41
C GLN A 78 -15.09 -3.65 1.24
N VAL A 79 -15.48 -2.63 2.01
CA VAL A 79 -14.59 -1.91 2.92
C VAL A 79 -14.04 -2.88 3.98
N TYR A 80 -14.88 -3.66 4.66
CA TYR A 80 -14.36 -4.66 5.60
C TYR A 80 -13.43 -5.69 4.93
N LEU A 81 -13.78 -6.16 3.74
CA LEU A 81 -12.98 -7.12 3.00
C LEU A 81 -11.60 -6.53 2.65
N THR A 82 -11.54 -5.30 2.15
CA THR A 82 -10.26 -4.65 1.83
C THR A 82 -9.43 -4.44 3.09
N GLY A 83 -10.04 -4.04 4.21
CA GLY A 83 -9.38 -3.93 5.50
C GLY A 83 -8.74 -5.26 5.95
N VAL A 84 -9.46 -6.38 5.84
CA VAL A 84 -8.90 -7.71 6.15
C VAL A 84 -7.72 -8.04 5.22
N LEU A 85 -7.87 -7.80 3.91
CA LEU A 85 -6.83 -8.07 2.93
C LEU A 85 -5.57 -7.23 3.16
N GLU A 86 -5.71 -5.97 3.56
CA GLU A 86 -4.58 -5.11 3.93
C GLU A 86 -3.81 -5.65 5.14
N LEU A 87 -4.53 -6.05 6.21
CA LEU A 87 -3.92 -6.61 7.42
C LEU A 87 -3.22 -7.95 7.15
N LEU A 88 -3.84 -8.84 6.36
CA LEU A 88 -3.23 -10.09 5.92
C LEU A 88 -2.00 -9.84 5.04
N GLY A 89 -2.07 -8.86 4.15
CA GLY A 89 -0.94 -8.43 3.32
C GLY A 89 0.22 -7.89 4.17
N ALA A 90 -0.07 -7.07 5.18
CA ALA A 90 0.92 -6.57 6.12
C ALA A 90 1.63 -7.71 6.87
N ALA A 91 0.86 -8.64 7.45
CA ALA A 91 1.43 -9.83 8.10
C ALA A 91 2.27 -10.66 7.11
N GLY A 92 1.77 -10.84 5.90
CA GLY A 92 2.43 -11.57 4.83
C GLY A 92 3.76 -10.94 4.39
N LEU A 93 3.89 -9.61 4.38
CA LEU A 93 5.13 -8.90 4.07
C LEU A 93 6.20 -9.04 5.16
N VAL A 94 5.77 -9.15 6.42
CA VAL A 94 6.67 -9.24 7.57
C VAL A 94 7.41 -10.58 7.58
N LEU A 95 6.70 -11.68 7.27
CA LEU A 95 7.25 -13.03 7.25
C LEU A 95 8.00 -13.31 5.93
N PRO A 96 9.31 -13.66 5.96
CA PRO A 96 10.09 -13.89 4.74
C PRO A 96 9.51 -14.96 3.80
N ARG A 97 8.89 -16.01 4.36
CA ARG A 97 8.31 -17.13 3.60
C ARG A 97 7.06 -16.73 2.80
N THR A 98 6.31 -15.73 3.26
CA THR A 98 5.03 -15.28 2.66
C THR A 98 5.16 -13.97 1.90
N ARG A 99 6.33 -13.31 1.94
CA ARG A 99 6.52 -11.98 1.37
C ARG A 99 6.24 -11.92 -0.14
N ARG A 100 6.63 -12.96 -0.89
CA ARG A 100 6.38 -13.02 -2.32
C ARG A 100 4.89 -13.12 -2.68
N PRO A 101 4.12 -14.11 -2.17
CA PRO A 101 2.69 -14.13 -2.43
C PRO A 101 1.97 -12.89 -1.88
N ALA A 102 2.38 -12.36 -0.72
CA ALA A 102 1.80 -11.14 -0.15
C ALA A 102 2.00 -9.91 -1.05
N GLY A 103 3.21 -9.69 -1.57
CA GLY A 103 3.47 -8.57 -2.47
C GLY A 103 2.70 -8.66 -3.81
N ILE A 104 2.49 -9.88 -4.31
CA ILE A 104 1.64 -10.11 -5.51
C ILE A 104 0.18 -9.82 -5.19
N ALA A 105 -0.34 -10.35 -4.08
CA ALA A 105 -1.73 -10.13 -3.66
C ALA A 105 -2.01 -8.65 -3.38
N LEU A 106 -1.09 -7.95 -2.71
CA LEU A 106 -1.19 -6.50 -2.48
C LEU A 106 -1.13 -5.70 -3.77
N THR A 107 -0.31 -6.12 -4.74
CA THR A 107 -0.31 -5.49 -6.07
C THR A 107 -1.69 -5.60 -6.72
N ALA A 108 -2.29 -6.79 -6.70
CA ALA A 108 -3.63 -7.00 -7.23
C ALA A 108 -4.69 -6.17 -6.48
N LEU A 109 -4.61 -6.13 -5.14
CA LEU A 109 -5.48 -5.30 -4.31
C LEU A 109 -5.36 -3.81 -4.68
N PHE A 110 -4.15 -3.26 -4.75
CA PHE A 110 -3.95 -1.87 -5.10
C PHE A 110 -4.44 -1.53 -6.50
N VAL A 111 -4.29 -2.43 -7.47
CA VAL A 111 -4.89 -2.25 -8.80
C VAL A 111 -6.42 -2.28 -8.72
N ALA A 112 -7.00 -3.19 -7.94
CA ALA A 112 -8.44 -3.30 -7.76
C ALA A 112 -9.07 -2.09 -7.03
N LEU A 113 -8.30 -1.37 -6.21
CA LEU A 113 -8.73 -0.16 -5.51
C LEU A 113 -8.64 1.12 -6.37
N LEU A 114 -7.96 1.08 -7.54
CA LEU A 114 -7.85 2.25 -8.42
C LEU A 114 -9.21 2.83 -8.85
N PRO A 115 -10.22 2.03 -9.26
CA PRO A 115 -11.53 2.55 -9.61
C PRO A 115 -12.21 3.34 -8.48
N ALA A 116 -12.06 2.91 -7.22
CA ALA A 116 -12.57 3.63 -6.06
C ALA A 116 -11.86 4.98 -5.88
N ASN A 117 -10.53 5.00 -5.99
CA ASN A 117 -9.75 6.24 -5.94
C ASN A 117 -10.09 7.20 -7.08
N VAL A 118 -10.39 6.69 -8.28
CA VAL A 118 -10.83 7.50 -9.42
C VAL A 118 -12.22 8.06 -9.19
N TYR A 119 -13.16 7.23 -8.76
CA TYR A 119 -14.52 7.64 -8.44
C TYR A 119 -14.56 8.72 -7.37
N ALA A 120 -13.83 8.53 -6.27
CA ALA A 120 -13.77 9.49 -5.17
C ALA A 120 -13.18 10.84 -5.58
N ALA A 121 -12.24 10.87 -6.52
CA ALA A 121 -11.64 12.10 -7.01
C ALA A 121 -12.51 12.80 -8.08
N VAL A 122 -13.17 12.05 -8.96
CA VAL A 122 -14.03 12.61 -10.02
C VAL A 122 -15.38 13.08 -9.47
N SER A 123 -15.87 12.44 -8.40
CA SER A 123 -17.16 12.78 -7.77
C SER A 123 -17.00 13.71 -6.56
N ASP A 124 -15.80 14.28 -6.36
CA ASP A 124 -15.48 15.20 -5.26
C ASP A 124 -15.89 14.69 -3.87
N ILE A 125 -15.73 13.38 -3.62
CA ILE A 125 -16.09 12.75 -2.34
C ILE A 125 -15.13 13.23 -1.25
N PRO A 126 -15.59 14.00 -0.25
CA PRO A 126 -14.76 14.42 0.87
C PRO A 126 -14.25 13.21 1.64
N PHE A 127 -13.05 13.31 2.20
CA PHE A 127 -12.45 12.23 2.99
C PHE A 127 -11.95 12.79 4.31
N HIS A 128 -12.48 12.24 5.42
CA HIS A 128 -12.10 12.63 6.79
C HIS A 128 -12.17 14.15 7.02
N GLY A 129 -13.28 14.77 6.59
CA GLY A 129 -13.51 16.21 6.74
C GLY A 129 -12.67 17.11 5.84
N ALA A 130 -11.79 16.56 5.00
CA ALA A 130 -11.01 17.30 4.03
C ALA A 130 -11.58 17.16 2.59
N PRO A 131 -11.36 18.15 1.71
CA PRO A 131 -11.67 18.02 0.29
C PRO A 131 -10.95 16.81 -0.33
N THR A 132 -11.53 16.22 -1.37
CA THR A 132 -10.91 15.09 -2.06
C THR A 132 -9.53 15.47 -2.61
N SER A 133 -8.56 14.57 -2.48
CA SER A 133 -7.28 14.73 -3.16
C SER A 133 -7.42 14.49 -4.66
N PRO A 134 -6.80 15.30 -5.53
CA PRO A 134 -6.92 15.16 -6.97
C PRO A 134 -6.24 13.90 -7.50
N LEU A 135 -6.69 13.43 -8.66
CA LEU A 135 -6.19 12.21 -9.33
C LEU A 135 -4.68 12.21 -9.56
N TRP A 136 -4.10 13.35 -9.93
CA TRP A 136 -2.67 13.47 -10.23
C TRP A 136 -1.79 13.30 -8.97
N ILE A 137 -2.37 13.31 -7.76
CA ILE A 137 -1.69 12.91 -6.53
C ILE A 137 -1.95 11.43 -6.23
N ARG A 138 -3.21 11.00 -6.28
CA ARG A 138 -3.61 9.62 -5.93
C ARG A 138 -2.97 8.57 -6.83
N VAL A 139 -2.91 8.81 -8.14
CA VAL A 139 -2.39 7.82 -9.10
C VAL A 139 -0.88 7.58 -8.92
N PRO A 140 -0.02 8.62 -8.83
CA PRO A 140 1.40 8.41 -8.51
C PRO A 140 1.63 7.73 -7.15
N GLU A 141 0.85 8.10 -6.12
CA GLU A 141 0.92 7.48 -4.80
C GLU A 141 0.61 5.97 -4.89
N GLN A 142 -0.45 5.59 -5.62
CA GLN A 142 -0.80 4.19 -5.84
C GLN A 142 0.26 3.43 -6.65
N ILE A 143 0.83 4.05 -7.69
CA ILE A 143 1.91 3.46 -8.50
C ILE A 143 3.14 3.18 -7.61
N LEU A 144 3.46 4.09 -6.70
CA LEU A 144 4.55 3.89 -5.75
C LEU A 144 4.28 2.69 -4.83
N TYR A 145 3.06 2.56 -4.29
CA TYR A 145 2.71 1.42 -3.43
C TYR A 145 2.79 0.08 -4.17
N ILE A 146 2.32 0.05 -5.41
CA ILE A 146 2.47 -1.12 -6.31
C ILE A 146 3.95 -1.44 -6.53
N ALA A 147 4.78 -0.45 -6.85
CA ALA A 147 6.21 -0.65 -7.06
C ALA A 147 6.91 -1.19 -5.81
N VAL A 148 6.54 -0.69 -4.62
CA VAL A 148 7.05 -1.19 -3.34
C VAL A 148 6.60 -2.63 -3.08
N ALA A 149 5.34 -2.98 -3.35
CA ALA A 149 4.83 -4.35 -3.21
C ALA A 149 5.54 -5.33 -4.15
N LEU A 150 5.77 -4.95 -5.42
CA LEU A 150 6.53 -5.72 -6.40
C LEU A 150 8.01 -5.88 -6.01
N CYS A 151 8.62 -4.83 -5.44
CA CYS A 151 9.96 -4.88 -4.86
C CYS A 151 10.02 -5.88 -3.72
N ALA A 152 9.07 -5.83 -2.80
CA ALA A 152 8.98 -6.74 -1.66
C ALA A 152 8.79 -8.19 -2.14
N ALA A 153 8.04 -8.41 -3.21
CA ALA A 153 7.87 -9.71 -3.84
C ALA A 153 9.14 -10.24 -4.56
N GLY A 154 10.17 -9.41 -4.73
CA GLY A 154 11.40 -9.74 -5.44
C GLY A 154 11.27 -9.73 -6.96
N LEU A 155 10.11 -9.34 -7.51
CA LEU A 155 9.81 -9.44 -8.94
C LEU A 155 10.61 -8.45 -9.79
N LEU A 156 10.89 -7.25 -9.29
CA LEU A 156 11.71 -6.27 -10.02
C LEU A 156 13.17 -6.71 -10.16
N ARG A 157 13.70 -7.45 -9.16
CA ARG A 157 15.07 -8.00 -9.21
C ARG A 157 15.17 -9.17 -10.18
N THR A 158 14.16 -10.04 -10.21
CA THR A 158 14.08 -11.14 -11.18
C THR A 158 13.98 -10.63 -12.62
N ALA A 159 13.16 -9.60 -12.85
CA ALA A 159 13.00 -9.01 -14.18
C ALA A 159 14.28 -8.32 -14.69
N ALA A 160 15.00 -7.58 -13.84
CA ALA A 160 16.28 -6.97 -14.20
C ALA A 160 17.32 -8.04 -14.58
N ARG A 161 17.52 -9.05 -13.72
CA ARG A 161 18.49 -10.13 -13.98
C ARG A 161 18.19 -10.92 -15.25
N ALA A 162 16.91 -11.16 -15.57
CA ALA A 162 16.52 -11.85 -16.80
C ALA A 162 16.84 -11.03 -18.07
N LYS A 163 16.75 -9.70 -17.99
CA LYS A 163 17.15 -8.82 -19.10
C LYS A 163 18.67 -8.86 -19.33
N ASP A 164 19.46 -8.84 -18.27
CA ASP A 164 20.93 -8.88 -18.35
C ASP A 164 21.42 -10.17 -19.03
N VAL A 165 20.92 -11.33 -18.60
CA VAL A 165 21.25 -12.64 -19.20
C VAL A 165 20.88 -12.71 -20.68
N ARG A 166 19.73 -12.12 -21.06
CA ARG A 166 19.31 -12.06 -22.47
C ARG A 166 20.18 -11.12 -23.30
N ALA A 167 20.68 -10.03 -22.72
CA ALA A 167 21.58 -9.11 -23.41
C ALA A 167 22.95 -9.76 -23.67
N GLU A 168 23.51 -10.45 -22.66
CA GLU A 168 24.76 -11.20 -22.79
C GLU A 168 24.69 -12.27 -23.89
N ALA A 169 23.56 -13.00 -23.97
CA ALA A 169 23.34 -14.05 -24.97
C ALA A 169 23.17 -13.54 -26.42
N VAL A 170 22.93 -12.25 -26.64
CA VAL A 170 22.83 -11.64 -27.98
C VAL A 170 24.17 -11.07 -28.43
N THR A 171 25.08 -10.78 -27.49
CA THR A 171 26.40 -10.16 -27.76
C THR A 171 27.56 -11.15 -27.82
N GLY A 172 27.35 -12.43 -27.49
CA GLY A 172 28.37 -13.49 -27.53
C GLY A 172 28.06 -14.54 -28.59
#